data_AF-A0A8S3XK86-F1
#
_entry.id   AF-A0A8S3XK86-F1
#
_cell.length_a   1.000
_cell.length_b   1.000
_cell.length_c   1.000
_cell.angle_alpha   90.00
_cell.angle_beta   90.00
_cell.angle_gamma   90.00
#
_symmetry.space_group_name_H-M   'P 1'
#
loop_
_entity.id
_entity.type
_entity.pdbx_description
1 polymer ?
#
loop_
_entity_poly.entity_id
_entity_poly.type
_entity_poly.pdbx_seq_one_letter_code
_entity_poly.pdbx_strand_id
1 'polypeptide(L)'
;MVREKRNENLLHLIQKLHDTVNVSLDMNCICSVRRIAKINSKPDRPRNILLTLQTERQRDILLSAVKRYNKTNRPNHLNSTCLGIEGESPAIYVTEHLSSTTKKLYAEAKKFAKDNLYKYVWVKYERMCMRKNDNESVLLIRDLSNFEKLEVK
;
A
#
# COMPACT_ATOMS: atom_id res chain seq x y z
N MET A 1 -10.61 -6.46 -6.14
CA MET A 1 -10.64 -4.99 -6.38
C MET A 1 -12.04 -4.50 -6.07
N VAL A 2 -12.23 -3.23 -5.71
CA VAL A 2 -13.55 -2.71 -5.35
C VAL A 2 -14.22 -2.07 -6.58
N ARG A 3 -15.25 -2.73 -7.11
CA ARG A 3 -16.06 -2.22 -8.25
C ARG A 3 -16.69 -0.86 -7.91
N GLU A 4 -16.88 -0.01 -8.92
CA GLU A 4 -17.54 1.30 -8.75
C GLU A 4 -19.06 1.12 -8.80
N LYS A 5 -19.78 1.76 -7.88
CA LYS A 5 -21.26 1.80 -7.89
C LYS A 5 -21.71 3.26 -7.87
N ARG A 6 -22.85 3.53 -8.54
CA ARG A 6 -23.53 4.83 -8.41
C ARG A 6 -23.91 5.01 -6.94
N ASN A 7 -23.66 6.20 -6.38
CA ASN A 7 -23.92 6.53 -4.98
C ASN A 7 -23.22 5.60 -3.97
N GLU A 8 -21.98 5.20 -4.26
CA GLU A 8 -21.19 4.40 -3.33
C GLU A 8 -20.95 5.12 -1.98
N ASN A 9 -21.09 4.36 -0.89
CA ASN A 9 -20.69 4.83 0.43
C ASN A 9 -19.33 4.22 0.80
N LEU A 10 -18.26 4.98 0.55
CA LEU A 10 -16.90 4.53 0.84
C LEU A 10 -16.64 4.39 2.34
N LEU A 11 -17.26 5.22 3.19
CA LEU A 11 -17.11 5.11 4.64
C LEU A 11 -17.67 3.79 5.17
N HIS A 12 -18.85 3.39 4.69
CA HIS A 12 -19.44 2.08 5.01
C HIS A 12 -18.52 0.93 4.56
N LEU A 13 -17.86 1.08 3.42
CA LEU A 13 -16.89 0.08 2.96
C LEU A 13 -15.68 -0.03 3.90
N ILE A 14 -15.17 1.11 4.42
CA ILE A 14 -14.09 1.11 5.40
C ILE A 14 -14.53 0.51 6.74
N GLN A 15 -15.78 0.74 7.16
CA GLN A 15 -16.36 0.07 8.34
C GLN A 15 -16.38 -1.44 8.15
N LYS A 16 -16.99 -1.94 7.07
CA LYS A 16 -16.97 -3.38 6.76
C LYS A 16 -15.56 -3.95 6.70
N LEU A 17 -14.60 -3.20 6.16
CA LEU A 17 -13.20 -3.62 6.10
C LEU A 17 -12.61 -3.79 7.50
N HIS A 18 -12.79 -2.82 8.40
CA HIS A 18 -12.24 -2.88 9.75
C HIS A 18 -12.87 -4.01 10.57
N ASP A 19 -14.15 -4.30 10.34
CA ASP A 19 -14.89 -5.38 11.01
C ASP A 19 -14.38 -6.73 10.53
N THR A 20 -14.24 -6.88 9.20
CA THR A 20 -13.73 -8.09 8.55
C THR A 20 -12.35 -8.49 9.08
N VAL A 21 -11.46 -7.52 9.29
CA VAL A 21 -10.09 -7.77 9.77
C VAL A 21 -9.96 -7.70 11.29
N ASN A 22 -11.09 -7.59 12.01
CA ASN A 22 -11.18 -7.52 13.46
C ASN A 22 -10.29 -6.43 14.07
N VAL A 23 -10.41 -5.20 13.55
CA VAL A 23 -9.77 -4.00 14.08
C VAL A 23 -10.83 -2.95 14.33
N SER A 24 -10.85 -2.40 15.54
CA SER A 24 -11.62 -1.19 15.81
C SER A 24 -10.84 0.03 15.29
N LEU A 25 -11.36 0.66 14.25
CA LEU A 25 -10.90 1.96 13.77
C LEU A 25 -11.99 2.98 14.07
N ASP A 26 -11.69 3.92 14.98
CA ASP A 26 -12.58 5.04 15.27
C ASP A 26 -12.79 5.88 14.00
N MET A 27 -14.06 6.12 13.65
CA MET A 27 -14.44 6.90 12.48
C MET A 27 -13.92 8.34 12.56
N ASN A 28 -13.72 8.89 13.76
CA ASN A 28 -13.14 10.23 13.96
C ASN A 28 -11.68 10.32 13.48
N CYS A 29 -11.00 9.18 13.35
CA CYS A 29 -9.61 9.11 12.91
C CYS A 29 -9.48 9.11 11.38
N ILE A 30 -10.60 9.05 10.65
CA ILE A 30 -10.63 9.10 9.19
C ILE A 30 -10.67 10.57 8.76
N CYS A 31 -9.57 11.06 8.19
CA CYS A 31 -9.52 12.42 7.66
C CYS A 31 -10.22 12.55 6.31
N SER A 32 -10.11 11.55 5.44
CA SER A 32 -10.82 11.52 4.16
C SER A 32 -10.84 10.13 3.53
N VAL A 33 -11.89 9.84 2.74
CA VAL A 33 -11.98 8.65 1.89
C VAL A 33 -12.47 9.06 0.51
N ARG A 34 -11.71 8.71 -0.53
CA ARG A 34 -12.03 9.13 -1.91
C ARG A 34 -11.46 8.19 -2.94
N ARG A 35 -12.07 8.12 -4.11
CA ARG A 35 -11.44 7.47 -5.27
C ARG A 35 -10.38 8.39 -5.90
N ILE A 36 -9.23 7.83 -6.26
CA ILE A 36 -8.17 8.55 -6.98
C ILE A 36 -8.40 8.40 -8.49
N ALA A 37 -8.17 9.47 -9.25
CA ALA A 37 -8.16 9.43 -10.70
C ALA A 37 -7.16 8.39 -11.23
N LYS A 38 -7.48 7.78 -12.37
CA LYS A 38 -6.56 6.87 -13.04
C LYS A 38 -5.45 7.69 -13.69
N ILE A 39 -4.19 7.26 -13.54
CA ILE A 39 -3.08 7.83 -14.32
C ILE A 39 -3.21 7.38 -15.79
N ASN A 40 -3.60 6.12 -16.01
CA ASN A 40 -3.87 5.57 -17.34
C ASN A 40 -5.37 5.29 -17.46
N SER A 41 -6.03 5.93 -18.43
CA SER A 41 -7.49 5.85 -18.65
C SER A 41 -7.99 4.51 -19.17
N LYS A 42 -7.26 3.40 -18.97
CA LYS A 42 -7.73 2.07 -19.37
C LYS A 42 -9.07 1.79 -18.67
N PRO A 43 -10.14 1.50 -19.44
CA PRO A 43 -11.50 1.46 -18.91
C PRO A 43 -11.69 0.32 -17.91
N ASP A 44 -10.95 -0.77 -18.09
CA ASP A 44 -11.21 -2.08 -17.48
C ASP A 44 -10.96 -2.20 -15.96
N ARG A 45 -10.21 -1.27 -15.35
CA ARG A 45 -9.88 -1.34 -13.92
C ARG A 45 -10.64 -0.28 -13.10
N PRO A 46 -11.32 -0.61 -11.99
CA PRO A 46 -11.92 0.41 -11.13
C PRO A 46 -10.85 1.33 -10.51
N ARG A 47 -11.21 2.58 -10.21
CA ARG A 47 -10.33 3.53 -9.50
C ARG A 47 -10.00 3.03 -8.09
N ASN A 48 -8.77 3.26 -7.65
CA ASN A 48 -8.36 2.94 -6.28
C ASN A 48 -9.04 3.86 -5.27
N ILE A 49 -9.28 3.36 -4.07
CA ILE A 49 -9.76 4.15 -2.93
C ILE A 49 -8.55 4.57 -2.10
N LEU A 50 -8.44 5.86 -1.80
CA LEU A 50 -7.48 6.42 -0.87
C LEU A 50 -8.18 6.72 0.45
N LEU A 51 -7.67 6.11 1.52
CA LEU A 51 -8.04 6.36 2.90
C LEU A 51 -6.91 7.15 3.56
N THR A 52 -7.22 8.36 4.02
CA THR A 52 -6.30 9.17 4.82
C THR A 52 -6.70 9.07 6.28
N LEU A 53 -5.76 8.64 7.12
CA LEU A 53 -5.93 8.50 8.56
C LEU A 53 -5.14 9.59 9.29
N GLN A 54 -5.57 9.93 10.50
CA GLN A 54 -4.96 10.98 11.31
C GLN A 54 -3.51 10.66 11.71
N THR A 55 -3.18 9.38 11.87
CA THR A 55 -1.83 8.96 12.30
C THR A 55 -1.32 7.76 11.51
N GLU A 56 0.02 7.69 11.36
CA GLU A 56 0.69 6.53 10.77
C GLU A 56 0.47 5.25 11.57
N ARG A 57 0.30 5.36 12.90
CA ARG A 57 0.02 4.23 13.79
C ARG A 57 -1.27 3.51 13.40
N GLN A 58 -2.35 4.25 13.14
CA GLN A 58 -3.64 3.67 12.73
C GLN A 58 -3.52 2.95 11.38
N ARG A 59 -2.80 3.55 10.44
CA ARG A 59 -2.50 2.92 9.15
C ARG A 59 -1.74 1.61 9.33
N ASP A 60 -0.71 1.59 10.16
CA ASP A 60 0.11 0.40 10.40
C ASP A 60 -0.67 -0.72 11.10
N ILE A 61 -1.57 -0.37 12.04
CA ILE A 61 -2.49 -1.32 12.68
C ILE A 61 -3.39 -1.98 11.62
N LEU A 62 -4.05 -1.18 10.76
CA LEU A 62 -4.93 -1.68 9.71
C LEU A 62 -4.17 -2.58 8.71
N LEU A 63 -3.00 -2.12 8.22
CA LEU A 63 -2.16 -2.90 7.29
C LEU A 63 -1.72 -4.23 7.90
N SER A 64 -1.33 -4.22 9.18
CA SER A 64 -0.92 -5.43 9.89
C SER A 64 -2.07 -6.40 10.08
N ALA A 65 -3.27 -5.89 10.37
CA ALA A 65 -4.47 -6.71 10.51
C ALA A 65 -4.89 -7.36 9.19
N VAL A 66 -4.89 -6.60 8.08
CA VAL A 66 -5.14 -7.17 6.75
C VAL A 66 -4.13 -8.28 6.42
N LYS A 67 -2.85 -8.08 6.73
CA LYS A 67 -1.82 -9.11 6.54
C LYS A 67 -2.09 -10.36 7.37
N ARG A 68 -2.45 -10.21 8.65
CA ARG A 68 -2.82 -11.32 9.53
C ARG A 68 -4.04 -12.06 9.00
N TYR A 69 -5.10 -11.34 8.65
CA TYR A 69 -6.32 -11.89 8.06
C TYR A 69 -6.04 -12.74 6.83
N ASN A 70 -5.22 -12.24 5.89
CA ASN A 70 -4.86 -13.00 4.70
C ASN A 70 -4.01 -14.25 5.02
N LYS A 71 -3.18 -14.21 6.05
CA LYS A 71 -2.39 -15.37 6.48
C LYS A 71 -3.27 -16.45 7.10
N THR A 72 -4.27 -16.07 7.91
CA THR A 72 -5.14 -17.01 8.62
C THR A 72 -6.24 -17.58 7.73
N ASN A 73 -6.70 -16.84 6.72
CA ASN A 73 -7.83 -17.23 5.87
C ASN A 73 -7.38 -17.76 4.51
N ARG A 74 -6.31 -18.55 4.42
CA ARG A 74 -5.90 -19.15 3.14
C ARG A 74 -6.83 -20.31 2.75
N PRO A 75 -7.23 -20.45 1.48
CA PRO A 75 -6.89 -19.61 0.31
C PRO A 75 -7.77 -18.36 0.13
N ASN A 76 -8.83 -18.21 0.93
CA ASN A 76 -9.82 -17.15 0.88
C ASN A 76 -9.34 -15.82 1.49
N HIS A 77 -8.31 -15.23 0.89
CA HIS A 77 -7.84 -13.89 1.24
C HIS A 77 -8.96 -12.84 1.15
N LEU A 78 -8.73 -11.68 1.77
CA LEU A 78 -9.60 -10.51 1.69
C LEU A 78 -10.02 -10.25 0.23
N ASN A 79 -11.32 -10.25 0.02
CA ASN A 79 -11.93 -10.11 -1.31
C ASN A 79 -13.22 -9.28 -1.21
N SER A 80 -13.86 -9.03 -2.35
CA SER A 80 -15.06 -8.19 -2.41
C SER A 80 -16.25 -8.76 -1.62
N THR A 81 -16.43 -10.08 -1.56
CA THR A 81 -17.54 -10.69 -0.82
C THR A 81 -17.35 -10.54 0.69
N CYS A 82 -16.11 -10.49 1.18
CA CYS A 82 -15.83 -10.13 2.58
C CYS A 82 -16.38 -8.74 2.95
N LEU A 83 -16.47 -7.83 1.98
CA LEU A 83 -17.01 -6.48 2.17
C LEU A 83 -18.51 -6.39 1.79
N GLY A 84 -19.18 -7.54 1.63
CA GLY A 84 -20.58 -7.63 1.23
C GLY A 84 -20.85 -7.02 -0.15
N ILE A 85 -19.89 -7.14 -1.07
CA ILE A 85 -20.10 -6.83 -2.49
C ILE A 85 -20.44 -8.15 -3.18
N GLU A 86 -21.67 -8.24 -3.65
CA GLU A 86 -22.20 -9.41 -4.36
C GLU A 86 -21.58 -9.61 -5.75
N GLY A 87 -21.59 -10.86 -6.22
CA GLY A 87 -21.08 -11.27 -7.52
C GLY A 87 -19.69 -11.90 -7.42
N GLU A 88 -18.86 -11.63 -8.42
CA GLU A 88 -17.45 -12.08 -8.42
C GLU A 88 -16.71 -11.61 -7.16
N SER A 89 -15.75 -12.42 -6.73
CA SER A 89 -14.97 -12.26 -5.50
C SER A 89 -13.51 -11.81 -5.74
N PRO A 90 -13.21 -10.75 -6.53
CA PRO A 90 -11.82 -10.39 -6.81
C PRO A 90 -11.09 -9.94 -5.53
N ALA A 91 -9.87 -10.45 -5.35
CA ALA A 91 -9.00 -10.12 -4.23
C ALA A 91 -8.84 -8.61 -4.02
N ILE A 92 -8.91 -8.16 -2.77
CA ILE A 92 -8.73 -6.77 -2.36
C ILE A 92 -7.37 -6.64 -1.70
N TYR A 93 -6.58 -5.69 -2.20
CA TYR A 93 -5.26 -5.37 -1.68
C TYR A 93 -5.32 -4.05 -0.95
N VAL A 94 -4.82 -4.04 0.28
CA VAL A 94 -4.66 -2.83 1.10
C VAL A 94 -3.16 -2.60 1.24
N THR A 95 -2.69 -1.46 0.75
CA THR A 95 -1.27 -1.10 0.74
C THR A 95 -1.10 0.35 1.18
N GLU A 96 0.07 0.67 1.71
CA GLU A 96 0.47 2.07 1.90
C GLU A 96 0.47 2.80 0.55
N HIS A 97 -0.08 4.01 0.54
CA HIS A 97 0.00 4.86 -0.64
C HIS A 97 1.43 5.36 -0.79
N LEU A 98 1.95 5.32 -2.03
CA LEU A 98 3.24 5.92 -2.38
C LEU A 98 3.01 7.07 -3.36
N SER A 99 3.65 8.22 -3.09
CA SER A 99 3.67 9.36 -4.01
C SER A 99 4.28 8.97 -5.37
N SER A 100 3.98 9.75 -6.42
CA SER A 100 4.58 9.53 -7.75
C SER A 100 6.10 9.62 -7.71
N THR A 101 6.64 10.54 -6.90
CA THR A 101 8.08 10.73 -6.72
C THR A 101 8.71 9.51 -6.07
N THR A 102 8.14 9.02 -4.97
CA THR A 102 8.63 7.82 -4.27
C THR A 102 8.51 6.57 -5.14
N LYS A 103 7.45 6.43 -5.94
CA LYS A 103 7.31 5.33 -6.91
C LYS A 103 8.43 5.34 -7.96
N LYS A 104 8.75 6.51 -8.52
CA LYS A 104 9.86 6.67 -9.46
C LYS A 104 11.19 6.33 -8.79
N LEU A 105 11.45 6.89 -7.61
CA LEU A 105 12.67 6.62 -6.85
C LEU A 105 12.82 5.13 -6.51
N TYR A 106 11.72 4.46 -6.14
CA TYR A 106 11.73 3.03 -5.85
C TYR A 106 12.03 2.16 -7.09
N ALA A 107 11.58 2.58 -8.27
CA ALA A 107 11.91 1.89 -9.52
C ALA A 107 13.40 2.02 -9.85
N GLU A 108 13.96 3.23 -9.74
CA GLU A 108 15.40 3.46 -9.94
C GLU A 108 16.25 2.75 -8.88
N ALA A 109 15.84 2.78 -7.61
CA ALA A 109 16.49 2.07 -6.52
C ALA A 109 16.56 0.56 -6.76
N LYS A 110 15.50 -0.04 -7.33
CA LYS A 110 15.50 -1.47 -7.70
C LYS A 110 16.49 -1.77 -8.83
N LYS A 111 16.59 -0.89 -9.82
CA LYS A 111 17.54 -1.04 -10.91
C LYS A 111 18.97 -0.96 -10.37
N PHE A 112 19.28 0.11 -9.64
CA PHE A 112 20.58 0.30 -8.99
C PHE A 112 20.94 -0.87 -8.08
N ALA A 113 19.99 -1.36 -7.27
CA ALA A 113 20.20 -2.49 -6.37
C ALA A 113 20.57 -3.77 -7.11
N LYS A 114 19.94 -4.03 -8.26
CA LYS A 114 20.25 -5.20 -9.09
C LYS A 114 21.68 -5.11 -9.63
N ASP A 115 22.06 -3.95 -10.13
CA ASP A 115 23.36 -3.73 -10.77
C ASP A 115 24.52 -3.72 -9.74
N ASN A 116 24.23 -3.33 -8.49
CA ASN A 116 25.22 -3.20 -7.41
C ASN A 116 25.09 -4.26 -6.29
N LEU A 117 24.36 -5.34 -6.55
CA LEU A 117 24.20 -6.50 -5.64
C LEU A 117 23.64 -6.14 -4.25
N TYR A 118 22.69 -5.21 -4.19
CA TYR A 118 21.93 -4.95 -2.97
C TYR A 118 20.83 -5.98 -2.79
N LYS A 119 20.86 -6.69 -1.65
CA LYS A 119 19.89 -7.75 -1.32
C LYS A 119 18.49 -7.21 -1.00
N TYR A 120 18.38 -6.00 -0.46
CA TYR A 120 17.11 -5.48 0.05
C TYR A 120 16.80 -4.07 -0.43
N VAL A 121 15.57 -3.87 -0.93
CA VAL A 121 15.00 -2.57 -1.31
C VAL A 121 13.55 -2.50 -0.85
N TRP A 122 13.20 -1.54 -0.01
CA TRP A 122 11.83 -1.37 0.50
C TRP A 122 11.49 0.10 0.74
N VAL A 123 10.19 0.37 0.90
CA VAL A 123 9.69 1.70 1.26
C VAL A 123 8.88 1.57 2.54
N LYS A 124 9.04 2.54 3.45
CA LYS A 124 8.23 2.65 4.68
C LYS A 124 8.07 4.13 5.03
N TYR A 125 6.85 4.61 5.28
CA TYR A 125 6.59 6.03 5.58
C TYR A 125 7.12 6.97 4.49
N GLU A 126 6.88 6.63 3.21
CA GLU A 126 7.42 7.35 2.03
C GLU A 126 8.97 7.43 1.97
N ARG A 127 9.69 6.74 2.86
CA ARG A 127 11.16 6.69 2.88
C ARG A 127 11.66 5.45 2.16
N MET A 128 12.50 5.66 1.14
CA MET A 128 13.15 4.58 0.41
C MET A 128 14.37 4.10 1.20
N CYS A 129 14.42 2.81 1.49
CA CYS A 129 15.51 2.16 2.20
C CYS A 129 16.15 1.06 1.34
N MET A 130 17.47 0.98 1.40
CA MET A 130 18.28 -0.06 0.76
C MET A 130 19.27 -0.67 1.74
N ARG A 131 19.62 -1.93 1.54
CA ARG A 131 20.62 -2.62 2.34
C ARG A 131 21.33 -3.68 1.51
N LYS A 132 22.67 -3.69 1.55
CA LYS A 132 23.46 -4.54 0.67
C LYS A 132 23.37 -6.02 1.05
N ASN A 133 23.53 -6.32 2.33
CA ASN A 133 23.44 -7.68 2.89
C ASN A 133 22.99 -7.62 4.36
N ASP A 134 22.95 -8.78 5.02
CA ASP A 134 22.45 -8.92 6.41
C ASP A 134 23.36 -8.31 7.48
N ASN A 135 24.59 -7.91 7.12
CA ASN A 135 25.60 -7.38 8.03
C ASN A 135 25.82 -5.86 7.85
N GLU A 136 25.37 -5.29 6.74
CA GLU A 136 25.53 -3.86 6.47
C GLU A 136 24.41 -3.01 7.05
N SER A 137 24.65 -1.70 7.17
CA SER A 137 23.64 -0.75 7.65
C SER A 137 22.60 -0.46 6.57
N VAL A 138 21.44 0.04 7.01
CA VAL A 138 20.39 0.50 6.10
C VAL A 138 20.75 1.88 5.57
N LEU A 139 20.72 2.03 4.25
CA LEU A 139 20.87 3.29 3.54
C LEU A 139 19.50 3.91 3.28
N LEU A 140 19.36 5.18 3.62
CA LEU A 140 18.19 6.00 3.29
C LEU A 140 18.47 6.75 1.99
N ILE A 141 17.70 6.47 0.94
CA ILE A 141 17.80 7.17 -0.35
C ILE A 141 16.68 8.20 -0.41
N ARG A 142 17.05 9.47 -0.50
CA ARG A 142 16.13 10.61 -0.52
C ARG A 142 15.83 11.06 -1.95
N ASP A 143 16.81 10.93 -2.82
CA ASP A 143 16.74 11.34 -4.22
C ASP A 143 17.75 10.55 -5.08
N LEU A 144 17.79 10.84 -6.38
CA LEU A 144 18.66 10.15 -7.33
C LEU A 144 20.15 10.45 -7.12
N SER A 145 20.52 11.60 -6.54
CA SER A 145 21.93 11.96 -6.28
C SER A 145 22.58 11.08 -5.22
N ASN A 146 21.78 10.41 -4.38
CA ASN A 146 22.30 9.42 -3.45
C ASN A 146 22.96 8.24 -4.17
N PHE A 147 22.56 7.89 -5.39
CA PHE A 147 23.18 6.79 -6.13
C PHE A 147 24.60 7.15 -6.59
N GLU A 148 24.81 8.36 -7.08
CA GLU A 148 26.14 8.87 -7.48
C GLU A 148 27.16 8.77 -6.33
N LYS A 149 26.74 9.11 -5.10
CA LYS A 149 27.60 9.02 -3.91
C LYS A 149 27.95 7.58 -3.50
N LEU A 150 27.17 6.60 -3.95
CA LEU A 150 27.38 5.18 -3.64
C LEU A 150 28.26 4.48 -4.67
N GLU A 151 28.36 5.00 -5.88
CA GLU A 151 29.25 4.48 -6.94
C GLU A 151 30.72 4.89 -6.72
N VAL A 152 30.99 5.94 -5.94
CA VAL A 152 32.33 6.50 -5.70
C VAL A 152 33.08 5.78 -4.54
N LYS A 153 32.69 4.55 -4.18
CA LYS A 153 33.34 3.73 -3.15
C LYS A 153 33.81 2.40 -3.69
#